data_AF-A0A9D1U5R3-F1
#
_entry.id   AF-A0A9D1U5R3-F1
#
_cell.length_a   1.000
_cell.length_b   1.000
_cell.length_c   1.000
_cell.angle_alpha   90.00
_cell.angle_beta   90.00
_cell.angle_gamma   90.00
#
_symmetry.space_group_name_H-M   'P 1'
#
loop_
_entity.id
_entity.type
_entity.pdbx_description
1 polymer ?
#
loop_
_entity_poly.entity_id
_entity_poly.type
_entity_poly.pdbx_seq_one_letter_code
_entity_poly.pdbx_strand_id
1 'polypeptide(L)' 'MLQFLTLYGGSILIGLAVLAVVALIVRKLYRDRKRGRSSCGCGCDHCPSSGACHGDTPRRP' A
#
# COMPACT_ATOMS: atom_id res chain seq x y z
N MET A 1 3.53 -10.40 41.95
CA MET A 1 2.57 -9.71 41.07
C MET A 1 3.18 -8.64 40.16
N LEU A 2 4.50 -8.38 40.16
CA LEU A 2 5.13 -7.45 39.20
C LEU A 2 5.81 -8.17 38.02
N GLN A 3 5.87 -9.50 38.08
CA GLN A 3 6.56 -10.35 37.11
C GLN A 3 5.86 -10.41 35.73
N PHE A 4 4.55 -10.16 35.67
CA PHE A 4 3.80 -10.14 34.41
C PHE A 4 4.16 -8.92 33.56
N LEU A 5 4.41 -7.76 34.17
CA LEU A 5 4.84 -6.58 33.41
C LEU A 5 6.26 -6.76 32.85
N THR A 6 7.16 -7.46 33.54
CA THR A 6 8.53 -7.70 33.07
C THR A 6 8.62 -8.77 31.99
N LEU A 7 7.82 -9.85 32.08
CA LEU A 7 7.80 -10.93 31.07
C LEU A 7 6.99 -10.57 29.82
N TYR A 8 5.85 -9.89 29.98
CA TYR A 8 5.00 -9.47 28.85
C TYR A 8 5.33 -8.05 28.34
N GLY A 9 6.16 -7.27 29.05
CA GLY A 9 6.62 -5.96 28.59
C GLY A 9 7.38 -6.03 27.26
N GLY A 10 8.19 -7.08 27.07
CA GLY A 10 8.81 -7.38 25.78
C GLY A 10 7.77 -7.69 24.70
N SER A 11 6.75 -8.49 25.01
CA SER A 11 5.65 -8.81 24.08
C SER A 11 4.86 -7.58 23.66
N ILE A 12 4.62 -6.64 24.59
CA ILE A 12 3.96 -5.35 24.29
C ILE A 12 4.84 -4.51 23.36
N LEU A 13 6.15 -4.41 23.62
CA LEU A 13 7.09 -3.69 22.75
C LEU A 13 7.13 -4.29 21.34
N ILE A 14 7.18 -5.62 21.24
CA ILE A 14 7.17 -6.33 19.95
C ILE A 14 5.85 -6.09 19.22
N GLY A 15 4.71 -6.17 19.94
CA GLY A 15 3.40 -5.88 19.38
C GLY A 15 3.30 -4.47 18.81
N LEU A 16 3.81 -3.48 19.54
CA LEU A 16 3.82 -2.07 19.12
C LEU A 16 4.74 -1.85 17.90
N ALA A 17 5.92 -2.50 17.89
CA ALA A 17 6.83 -2.45 16.76
C ALA A 17 6.21 -3.06 15.48
N VAL A 18 5.60 -4.24 15.59
CA VAL A 18 4.91 -4.89 14.46
C VAL A 18 3.75 -4.00 13.96
N LEU A 19 2.96 -3.45 14.87
CA LEU A 19 1.83 -2.58 14.53
C LEU A 19 2.30 -1.30 13.80
N ALA A 20 3.42 -0.71 14.23
CA ALA A 20 4.03 0.42 13.55
C ALA A 20 4.49 0.06 12.12
N VAL A 21 5.15 -1.08 11.94
CA VAL A 21 5.58 -1.55 10.61
C VAL A 21 4.39 -1.79 9.69
N VAL A 22 3.34 -2.48 10.17
CA VAL A 22 2.12 -2.72 9.41
C VAL A 22 1.44 -1.40 9.02
N ALA A 23 1.34 -0.45 9.94
CA ALA A 23 0.76 0.87 9.66
C ALA A 23 1.56 1.64 8.58
N LEU A 24 2.89 1.54 8.58
CA LEU A 24 3.73 2.13 7.54
C LEU A 24 3.49 1.48 6.18
N ILE A 25 3.39 0.15 6.11
CA ILE A 25 3.09 -0.57 4.87
C ILE A 25 1.72 -0.16 4.32
N VAL A 26 0.69 -0.12 5.16
CA VAL A 26 -0.66 0.29 4.76
C VAL A 26 -0.69 1.75 4.30
N ARG A 27 -0.02 2.68 5.02
CA ARG A 27 0.11 4.08 4.58
C ARG A 27 0.83 4.18 3.24
N LYS A 28 1.91 3.43 3.05
CA LYS A 28 2.67 3.40 1.79
C LYS A 28 1.76 2.90 0.66
N LEU A 29 1.07 1.78 0.86
CA LEU A 29 0.15 1.21 -0.12
C LEU A 29 -0.97 2.19 -0.46
N TYR A 30 -1.59 2.82 0.54
CA TYR A 30 -2.65 3.80 0.30
C TYR A 30 -2.16 5.03 -0.45
N ARG A 31 -0.95 5.52 -0.14
CA ARG A 31 -0.32 6.62 -0.87
C ARG A 31 0.05 6.22 -2.30
N ASP A 32 0.57 5.01 -2.50
CA ASP A 32 0.95 4.48 -3.81
C ASP A 32 -0.30 4.25 -4.68
N ARG A 33 -1.39 3.78 -4.09
CA ARG A 33 -2.72 3.68 -4.73
C ARG A 33 -3.25 5.05 -5.14
N LYS A 34 -3.17 6.06 -4.26
CA LYS A 34 -3.55 7.44 -4.59
C LYS A 34 -2.69 8.06 -5.68
N ARG A 35 -1.42 7.66 -5.79
CA ARG A 35 -0.49 8.08 -6.84
C ARG A 35 -0.66 7.29 -8.14
N GLY A 36 -1.71 6.47 -8.27
CA GLY A 36 -2.01 5.75 -9.50
C GLY A 36 -1.01 4.64 -9.84
N ARG A 37 -0.25 4.13 -8.85
CA ARG A 37 0.56 2.91 -9.02
C ARG A 37 -0.42 1.73 -9.10
N SER A 38 -1.04 1.55 -10.26
CA SER A 38 -1.73 0.33 -10.65
C SER A 38 -0.69 -0.81 -10.72
N SER A 39 -1.13 -2.07 -10.72
CA SER A 39 -0.24 -3.24 -10.75
C SER A 39 0.73 -3.26 -11.93
N CYS A 40 0.52 -2.38 -12.91
CA CYS A 40 1.40 -2.08 -14.02
C CYS A 40 2.40 -1.03 -13.54
N GLY A 41 3.66 -1.43 -13.28
CA GLY A 41 4.71 -0.54 -12.76
C GLY A 41 5.08 0.65 -13.65
N CYS A 42 4.54 0.70 -14.87
CA CYS A 42 4.61 1.81 -15.82
C CYS A 42 3.24 2.50 -15.84
N GLY A 43 3.20 3.83 -15.69
CA GLY A 43 1.95 4.59 -15.82
C GLY A 43 1.19 4.26 -17.11
N CYS A 44 -0.12 4.52 -17.14
CA CYS A 44 -0.96 4.21 -18.29
C CYS A 44 -0.49 4.86 -19.60
N ASP A 45 0.38 5.87 -19.54
CA ASP A 45 1.02 6.55 -20.67
C ASP A 45 1.89 5.65 -21.56
N HIS A 46 2.37 4.50 -21.05
CA HIS A 46 3.15 3.53 -21.83
C HIS A 46 2.69 2.08 -21.63
N CYS A 47 1.45 1.90 -21.16
CA CYS A 47 0.92 0.56 -20.97
C CYS A 47 0.63 -0.07 -22.34
N PRO A 48 1.21 -1.25 -22.68
CA PRO A 48 0.93 -1.92 -23.95
C PRO A 48 -0.54 -2.35 -24.09
N SER A 49 -1.31 -2.33 -22.99
CA SER A 49 -2.77 -2.53 -22.99
C SER A 49 -3.58 -1.22 -22.93
N SER A 50 -2.97 -0.05 -23.17
CA SER A 50 -3.66 1.25 -23.16
C SER A 50 -4.85 1.30 -24.13
N GLY A 51 -4.72 0.66 -25.30
CA GLY A 51 -5.79 0.52 -26.30
C GLY A 51 -6.97 -0.36 -25.87
N ALA A 52 -6.79 -1.24 -24.87
CA ALA A 52 -7.89 -2.03 -24.29
C ALA A 52 -8.53 -1.34 -23.08
N CYS A 53 -7.76 -0.51 -22.34
CA CYS A 53 -8.25 0.21 -21.17
C CYS A 53 -9.06 1.47 -21.54
N HIS A 54 -8.74 2.13 -22.65
CA HIS A 54 -9.54 3.17 -23.27
C HIS A 54 -10.11 2.62 -24.59
N GLY A 55 -11.14 1.78 -24.49
CA GLY A 55 -11.89 1.34 -25.67
C GLY A 55 -12.42 2.56 -26.43
N ASP A 56 -12.25 2.54 -27.75
CA ASP A 56 -12.67 3.56 -28.71
C ASP A 56 -13.99 4.27 -28.34
N THR A 57 -13.88 5.40 -27.65
CA THR A 57 -14.82 6.49 -27.89
C THR A 57 -14.13 7.43 -28.88
N PRO A 58 -14.65 7.59 -30.12
CA PRO A 58 -14.05 8.48 -31.10
C PRO A 58 -13.93 9.87 -30.49
N ARG A 59 -12.70 10.39 -30.42
CA ARG A 59 -12.46 11.81 -30.13
C ARG A 59 -13.11 12.60 -31.26
N ARG A 60 -14.26 13.22 -30.98
CA ARG A 60 -14.86 14.28 -31.81
C ARG A 60 -13.86 15.45 -31.92
N PRO A 61 -13.81 16.12 -33.08
CA PRO A 61 -12.76 17.06 -33.46
C PRO A 61 -12.67 18.28 -32.54
#